data_AF-A0A352ICM0-F1
#
_entry.id   AF-A0A352ICM0-F1
#
_cell.length_a   1.000
_cell.length_b   1.000
_cell.length_c   1.000
_cell.angle_alpha   90.00
_cell.angle_beta   90.00
_cell.angle_gamma   90.00
#
_symmetry.space_group_name_H-M   'P 1'
#
loop_
_entity.id
_entity.type
_entity.pdbx_description
1 polymer ?
#
loop_
_entity_poly.entity_id
_entity_poly.type
_entity_poly.pdbx_seq_one_letter_code
_entity_poly.pdbx_strand_id
1 'polypeptide(L)'
;MLDAATKGVSVKYLNSPESIIYSKRKELFGLFQAKEAIRKRDLCYLVEGYTDVMAMHQQGVENVVASSGTALTTDQIRLIHRMTGNITVIYDGDEAGIHASERGIDMLLAEGMNVKLLLLPDGDDPDSFARKHTATEYQQYLAEHQTDFIQYKTAHLMQAAKDDTTRLGQLVHSIAASIAAIPDEITRVLYTRQASQKLQMEERLITNAVNEQRRQVADERRKEAEREARRGAYQQGQAGGGAPAQAPHGATSATAGDATQPQAPQQAASGSTQASSSITATGTQPATHLPAAGASTPYASAGTSIAESNRERDLMRLLLGAGEAVICEVEDENGNEKGLSAIEYTCMSLQDDGIALSSPLYERILQEAVRHVHDEGFTAERFFAHHPDPLISQLAFELSVDKEPLSKIHPDTPEEQRLDDTVISLVNSIKLDCVQRELKGLLEQVKGTTLAGDKEAYRKLLARFAERSKYAKELAKECGSRVVIG
;
A
#
# COMPACT_ATOMS: atom_id res chain seq x y z
N MET A 1 5.01 35.53 -13.29
CA MET A 1 4.04 34.61 -12.65
C MET A 1 4.03 33.25 -13.36
N LEU A 2 5.21 32.65 -13.55
CA LEU A 2 5.42 31.44 -14.38
C LEU A 2 6.00 30.24 -13.60
N ASP A 3 6.13 30.35 -12.28
CA ASP A 3 6.70 29.29 -11.42
C ASP A 3 5.67 28.54 -10.55
N ALA A 4 4.38 28.82 -10.71
CA ALA A 4 3.35 28.33 -9.78
C ALA A 4 2.58 27.08 -10.25
N ALA A 5 2.74 26.63 -11.50
CA ALA A 5 1.93 25.54 -12.06
C ALA A 5 2.69 24.22 -12.32
N THR A 6 4.00 24.18 -12.07
CA THR A 6 4.85 23.01 -12.37
C THR A 6 6.04 22.88 -11.39
N LYS A 7 5.79 22.70 -10.09
CA LYS A 7 6.67 21.82 -9.31
C LYS A 7 6.24 20.40 -9.69
N GLY A 8 6.99 19.58 -10.42
CA GLY A 8 8.44 19.46 -10.43
C GLY A 8 8.80 18.07 -9.91
N VAL A 9 8.43 17.02 -10.65
CA VAL A 9 8.92 15.66 -10.35
C VAL A 9 9.45 15.04 -11.65
N SER A 10 10.67 15.42 -12.02
CA SER A 10 11.51 14.54 -12.84
C SER A 10 11.91 13.38 -11.94
N VAL A 11 11.14 12.30 -11.94
CA VAL A 11 11.49 11.10 -11.18
C VAL A 11 12.71 10.47 -11.86
N LYS A 12 13.90 10.59 -11.25
CA LYS A 12 15.14 9.98 -11.76
C LYS A 12 15.02 8.45 -11.80
N TYR A 13 14.30 7.86 -10.83
CA TYR A 13 14.11 6.42 -10.67
C TYR A 13 12.68 6.05 -10.24
N LEU A 14 12.02 5.20 -11.02
CA LEU A 14 10.65 4.75 -10.75
C LEU A 14 10.67 3.34 -10.14
N ASN A 15 10.30 3.24 -8.87
CA ASN A 15 10.09 1.94 -8.21
C ASN A 15 8.71 1.38 -8.54
N SER A 16 8.58 0.05 -8.55
CA SER A 16 7.28 -0.64 -8.61
C SER A 16 6.30 -0.09 -7.57
N PRO A 17 4.99 -0.01 -7.86
CA PRO A 17 3.99 0.39 -6.86
C PRO A 17 3.87 -0.66 -5.75
N GLU A 18 3.30 -0.27 -4.59
CA GLU A 18 2.95 -1.22 -3.53
C GLU A 18 2.02 -2.30 -4.10
N SER A 19 2.22 -3.55 -3.68
CA SER A 19 1.40 -4.70 -4.08
C SER A 19 1.43 -5.77 -2.99
N ILE A 20 0.65 -6.84 -3.19
CA ILE A 20 0.64 -8.00 -2.29
C ILE A 20 1.99 -8.71 -2.16
N ILE A 21 2.84 -8.65 -3.20
CA ILE A 21 4.15 -9.32 -3.25
C ILE A 21 5.32 -8.35 -3.09
N TYR A 22 5.07 -7.04 -3.09
CA TYR A 22 6.11 -6.02 -2.99
C TYR A 22 5.61 -4.86 -2.15
N SER A 23 6.21 -4.71 -0.96
CA SER A 23 6.00 -3.53 -0.13
C SER A 23 7.33 -2.83 0.13
N LYS A 24 7.46 -1.58 -0.32
CA LYS A 24 8.70 -0.80 -0.15
C LYS A 24 9.06 -0.67 1.32
N ARG A 25 8.05 -0.61 2.19
CA ARG A 25 8.23 -0.52 3.64
C ARG A 25 8.80 -1.77 4.28
N LYS A 26 8.80 -2.91 3.60
CA LYS A 26 9.24 -4.20 4.14
C LYS A 26 10.39 -4.82 3.34
N GLU A 27 10.83 -4.16 2.27
CA GLU A 27 11.87 -4.67 1.38
C GLU A 27 13.12 -3.80 1.44
N LEU A 28 14.29 -4.43 1.35
CA LEU A 28 15.59 -3.78 1.21
C LEU A 28 16.25 -4.32 -0.05
N PHE A 29 16.62 -3.42 -0.96
CA PHE A 29 17.33 -3.83 -2.17
C PHE A 29 18.70 -4.41 -1.80
N GLY A 30 19.08 -5.50 -2.48
CA GLY A 30 20.33 -6.22 -2.22
C GLY A 30 20.28 -7.20 -1.04
N LEU A 31 19.23 -7.19 -0.22
CA LEU A 31 19.18 -8.01 1.01
C LEU A 31 19.31 -9.52 0.72
N PHE A 32 18.65 -10.01 -0.33
CA PHE A 32 18.71 -11.42 -0.69
C PHE A 32 20.14 -11.88 -1.00
N GLN A 33 20.91 -11.06 -1.70
CA GLN A 33 22.32 -11.28 -2.06
C GLN A 33 23.22 -11.08 -0.83
N ALA A 34 22.97 -10.04 -0.03
CA ALA A 34 23.82 -9.61 1.07
C ALA A 34 23.69 -10.46 2.35
N LYS A 35 22.56 -11.16 2.56
CA LYS A 35 22.22 -11.84 3.84
C LYS A 35 23.30 -12.79 4.37
N GLU A 36 24.06 -13.46 3.50
CA GLU A 36 25.14 -14.36 3.91
C GLU A 36 26.40 -13.56 4.29
N ALA A 37 26.77 -12.58 3.48
CA ALA A 37 27.88 -11.68 3.74
C ALA A 37 27.68 -10.86 5.02
N ILE A 38 26.45 -10.37 5.27
CA ILE A 38 26.08 -9.63 6.49
C ILE A 38 26.33 -10.50 7.72
N ARG A 39 25.84 -11.75 7.73
CA ARG A 39 26.05 -12.68 8.86
C ARG A 39 27.52 -13.03 9.05
N LYS A 40 28.24 -13.28 7.96
CA LYS A 40 29.65 -13.69 8.00
C LYS A 40 30.58 -12.57 8.49
N ARG A 41 30.31 -11.34 8.06
CA ARG A 41 31.11 -10.15 8.43
C ARG A 41 30.62 -9.48 9.72
N ASP A 42 29.46 -9.89 10.22
CA ASP A 42 28.75 -9.27 11.34
C ASP A 42 28.62 -7.74 11.19
N LEU A 43 28.25 -7.31 9.98
CA LEU A 43 28.12 -5.90 9.62
C LEU A 43 27.21 -5.75 8.40
N CYS A 44 26.31 -4.78 8.43
CA CYS A 44 25.52 -4.35 7.28
C CYS A 44 25.88 -2.90 6.90
N TYR A 45 26.20 -2.66 5.63
CA TYR A 45 26.25 -1.30 5.08
C TYR A 45 24.86 -0.91 4.56
N LEU A 46 24.40 0.28 4.91
CA LEU A 46 23.14 0.86 4.43
C LEU A 46 23.44 2.09 3.57
N VAL A 47 22.96 2.07 2.33
CA VAL A 47 23.07 3.16 1.35
C VAL A 47 21.68 3.59 0.87
N GLU A 48 21.57 4.72 0.18
CA GLU A 48 20.28 5.25 -0.27
C GLU A 48 19.77 4.58 -1.56
N GLY A 49 20.66 4.43 -2.54
CA GLY A 49 20.33 4.00 -3.89
C GLY A 49 20.67 2.55 -4.18
N TYR A 50 19.95 1.93 -5.11
CA TYR A 50 20.31 0.60 -5.61
C TYR A 50 21.57 0.61 -6.47
N THR A 51 21.91 1.74 -7.10
CA THR A 51 23.16 1.92 -7.86
C THR A 51 24.37 1.79 -6.94
N ASP A 52 24.26 2.35 -5.74
CA ASP A 52 25.30 2.31 -4.70
C ASP A 52 25.55 0.87 -4.26
N VAL A 53 24.48 0.10 -4.03
CA VAL A 53 24.56 -1.34 -3.72
C VAL A 53 25.31 -2.08 -4.83
N MET A 54 24.96 -1.82 -6.09
CA MET A 54 25.61 -2.48 -7.23
C MET A 54 27.09 -2.11 -7.35
N ALA A 55 27.43 -0.83 -7.20
CA ALA A 55 28.80 -0.34 -7.28
C ALA A 55 29.67 -0.88 -6.12
N MET A 56 29.15 -0.88 -4.89
CA MET A 56 29.82 -1.47 -3.73
C MET A 56 30.05 -2.97 -3.91
N HIS A 57 29.07 -3.68 -4.45
CA HIS A 57 29.20 -5.12 -4.73
C HIS A 57 30.26 -5.40 -5.81
N GLN A 58 30.40 -4.53 -6.82
CA GLN A 58 31.48 -4.61 -7.81
C GLN A 58 32.86 -4.39 -7.20
N GLN A 59 32.95 -3.62 -6.10
CA GLN A 59 34.18 -3.44 -5.32
C GLN A 59 34.40 -4.54 -4.26
N GLY A 60 33.63 -5.63 -4.28
CA GLY A 60 33.77 -6.76 -3.33
C GLY A 60 33.16 -6.52 -1.94
N VAL A 61 32.33 -5.48 -1.82
CA VAL A 61 31.56 -5.20 -0.60
C VAL A 61 30.16 -5.77 -0.77
N GLU A 62 29.97 -7.02 -0.37
CA GLU A 62 28.73 -7.77 -0.60
C GLU A 62 27.71 -7.61 0.53
N ASN A 63 28.12 -7.10 1.70
CA ASN A 63 27.27 -6.92 2.88
C ASN A 63 26.56 -5.55 2.89
N VAL A 64 25.95 -5.16 1.77
CA VAL A 64 25.35 -3.84 1.53
C VAL A 64 23.90 -3.95 1.07
N VAL A 65 23.04 -3.04 1.57
CA VAL A 65 21.61 -2.96 1.23
C VAL A 65 21.16 -1.51 1.06
N ALA A 66 20.02 -1.29 0.37
CA ALA A 66 19.43 0.05 0.23
C ALA A 66 17.93 0.09 0.53
N SER A 67 17.45 1.25 1.01
CA SER A 67 16.01 1.53 1.21
C SER A 67 15.27 1.93 -0.08
N SER A 68 15.97 1.92 -1.23
CA SER A 68 15.42 2.17 -2.57
C SER A 68 14.64 3.48 -2.70
N GLY A 69 15.19 4.59 -2.19
CA GLY A 69 14.56 5.90 -2.32
C GLY A 69 13.28 6.08 -1.49
N THR A 70 13.14 5.34 -0.40
CA THR A 70 12.12 5.57 0.62
C THR A 70 12.76 5.83 1.97
N ALA A 71 12.04 6.53 2.85
CA ALA A 71 12.48 6.68 4.24
C ALA A 71 12.59 5.30 4.90
N LEU A 72 13.69 5.08 5.62
CA LEU A 72 13.94 3.84 6.34
C LEU A 72 12.79 3.53 7.31
N THR A 73 12.32 2.28 7.32
CA THR A 73 11.22 1.84 8.18
C THR A 73 11.70 0.93 9.31
N THR A 74 10.93 0.84 10.40
CA THR A 74 11.19 -0.09 11.49
C THR A 74 11.21 -1.55 11.03
N ASP A 75 10.35 -1.93 10.09
CA ASP A 75 10.31 -3.29 9.55
C ASP A 75 11.61 -3.64 8.80
N GLN A 76 12.14 -2.71 7.98
CA GLN A 76 13.43 -2.87 7.32
C GLN A 76 14.58 -2.99 8.33
N ILE A 77 14.58 -2.16 9.37
CA ILE A 77 15.58 -2.22 10.44
C ILE A 77 15.55 -3.59 11.11
N ARG A 78 14.36 -4.09 11.46
CA ARG A 78 14.20 -5.42 12.07
C ARG A 78 14.65 -6.54 11.16
N LEU A 79 14.49 -6.41 9.84
CA LEU A 79 15.06 -7.38 8.90
C LEU A 79 16.58 -7.44 9.04
N ILE A 80 17.27 -6.30 9.01
CA ILE A 80 18.72 -6.24 9.21
C ILE A 80 19.11 -6.80 10.58
N HIS A 81 18.38 -6.41 11.64
CA HIS A 81 18.69 -6.79 13.02
C HIS A 81 18.64 -8.32 13.26
N ARG A 82 17.80 -9.05 12.49
CA ARG A 82 17.79 -10.53 12.51
C ARG A 82 19.08 -11.17 11.99
N MET A 83 19.92 -10.41 11.29
CA MET A 83 21.17 -10.87 10.68
C MET A 83 22.40 -10.35 11.40
N THR A 84 22.39 -9.10 11.88
CA THR A 84 23.48 -8.49 12.65
C THR A 84 22.96 -7.35 13.50
N GLY A 85 23.60 -7.12 14.65
CA GLY A 85 23.41 -5.91 15.46
C GLY A 85 24.17 -4.70 14.92
N ASN A 86 25.13 -4.88 14.01
CA ASN A 86 26.04 -3.82 13.58
C ASN A 86 25.67 -3.27 12.21
N ILE A 87 25.51 -1.95 12.13
CA ILE A 87 25.16 -1.27 10.90
C ILE A 87 26.02 -0.02 10.71
N THR A 88 26.48 0.19 9.48
CA THR A 88 27.16 1.41 9.06
C THR A 88 26.34 2.07 7.98
N VAL A 89 25.83 3.26 8.25
CA VAL A 89 25.11 4.06 7.26
C VAL A 89 26.11 4.91 6.49
N ILE A 90 26.06 4.85 5.17
CA ILE A 90 26.91 5.64 4.28
C ILE A 90 26.02 6.72 3.64
N TYR A 91 26.39 7.99 3.83
CA TYR A 91 25.69 9.12 3.20
C TYR A 91 26.52 9.74 2.09
N ASP A 92 25.81 10.37 1.17
CA ASP A 92 26.37 11.36 0.26
C ASP A 92 27.00 12.48 1.11
N GLY A 93 28.18 12.95 0.73
CA GLY A 93 29.01 13.86 1.54
C GLY A 93 28.47 15.29 1.72
N ASP A 94 27.14 15.49 1.82
CA ASP A 94 26.53 16.81 2.05
C ASP A 94 25.78 16.91 3.41
N GLU A 95 25.69 18.13 3.96
CA GLU A 95 25.00 18.40 5.23
C GLU A 95 23.49 18.09 5.17
N ALA A 96 22.90 18.14 3.97
CA ALA A 96 21.48 17.89 3.75
C ALA A 96 21.13 16.41 3.95
N GLY A 97 21.96 15.50 3.45
CA GLY A 97 21.82 14.05 3.59
C GLY A 97 21.94 13.60 5.05
N ILE A 98 22.85 14.21 5.81
CA ILE A 98 23.02 13.92 7.25
C ILE A 98 21.74 14.28 8.03
N HIS A 99 21.24 15.52 7.89
CA HIS A 99 20.04 15.96 8.60
C HIS A 99 18.76 15.21 8.18
N ALA A 100 18.63 14.88 6.89
CA ALA A 100 17.52 14.07 6.40
C ALA A 100 17.49 12.68 7.03
N SER A 101 18.66 12.19 7.46
CA SER A 101 18.83 10.80 7.85
C SER A 101 19.03 10.58 9.35
N GLU A 102 19.19 11.65 10.16
CA GLU A 102 19.18 11.58 11.62
C GLU A 102 17.95 10.81 12.15
N ARG A 103 16.78 11.02 11.54
CA ARG A 103 15.56 10.28 11.90
C ARG A 103 15.71 8.77 11.69
N GLY A 104 16.28 8.36 10.57
CA GLY A 104 16.52 6.94 10.28
C GLY A 104 17.52 6.33 11.27
N ILE A 105 18.52 7.09 11.68
CA ILE A 105 19.51 6.66 12.67
C ILE A 105 18.89 6.55 14.07
N ASP A 106 18.09 7.51 14.49
CA ASP A 106 17.39 7.42 15.78
C ASP A 106 16.46 6.19 15.81
N MET A 107 15.86 5.81 14.68
CA MET A 107 15.09 4.56 14.56
C MET A 107 15.98 3.31 14.69
N LEU A 108 17.19 3.33 14.10
CA LEU A 108 18.16 2.23 14.25
C LEU A 108 18.59 2.07 15.71
N LEU A 109 18.90 3.18 16.39
CA LEU A 109 19.23 3.19 17.82
C LEU A 109 18.06 2.69 18.67
N ALA A 110 16.82 3.10 18.35
CA ALA A 110 15.62 2.68 19.06
C ALA A 110 15.35 1.17 18.95
N GLU A 111 15.72 0.54 17.84
CA GLU A 111 15.65 -0.91 17.65
C GLU A 111 16.87 -1.65 18.24
N GLY A 112 17.81 -0.93 18.87
CA GLY A 112 18.95 -1.49 19.57
C GLY A 112 20.16 -1.82 18.70
N MET A 113 20.24 -1.25 17.49
CA MET A 113 21.38 -1.44 16.59
C MET A 113 22.62 -0.68 17.07
N ASN A 114 23.80 -1.25 16.82
CA ASN A 114 25.09 -0.56 16.94
C ASN A 114 25.34 0.24 15.65
N VAL A 115 25.08 1.55 15.70
CA VAL A 115 25.09 2.42 14.51
C VAL A 115 26.40 3.18 14.37
N LYS A 116 27.07 2.96 13.24
CA LYS A 116 28.15 3.80 12.75
C LYS A 116 27.71 4.58 11.52
N LEU A 117 28.46 5.62 11.23
CA LEU A 117 28.24 6.54 10.13
C LEU A 117 29.56 6.67 9.38
N LEU A 118 29.49 6.62 8.06
CA LEU A 118 30.62 6.87 7.17
C LEU A 118 30.23 7.98 6.22
N LEU A 119 31.07 9.01 6.19
CA LEU A 119 30.95 10.11 5.24
C LEU A 119 31.97 9.90 4.14
N LEU A 120 31.50 10.00 2.90
CA LEU A 120 32.38 10.05 1.74
C LEU A 120 32.92 11.48 1.56
N PRO A 121 34.01 11.66 0.80
CA PRO A 121 34.49 13.00 0.46
C PRO A 121 33.41 13.86 -0.20
N ASP A 122 33.44 15.17 0.04
CA ASP A 122 32.42 16.10 -0.45
C ASP A 122 32.10 15.91 -1.94
N GLY A 123 30.81 15.71 -2.22
CA GLY A 123 30.29 15.54 -3.58
C GLY A 123 30.46 14.15 -4.19
N ASP A 124 30.94 13.16 -3.43
CA ASP A 124 30.89 11.75 -3.81
C ASP A 124 29.72 11.00 -3.15
N ASP A 125 29.09 10.14 -3.95
CA ASP A 125 28.18 9.07 -3.52
C ASP A 125 28.94 7.73 -3.56
N PRO A 126 28.39 6.62 -3.02
CA PRO A 126 29.09 5.34 -3.01
C PRO A 126 29.47 4.84 -4.42
N ASP A 127 28.67 5.15 -5.45
CA ASP A 127 28.94 4.79 -6.84
C ASP A 127 30.07 5.61 -7.47
N SER A 128 30.05 6.94 -7.34
CA SER A 128 31.09 7.84 -7.86
C SER A 128 32.40 7.64 -7.12
N PHE A 129 32.37 7.39 -5.82
CA PHE A 129 33.54 7.02 -5.03
C PHE A 129 34.12 5.67 -5.51
N ALA A 130 33.26 4.68 -5.78
CA ALA A 130 33.67 3.38 -6.30
C ALA A 130 34.29 3.48 -7.69
N ARG A 131 33.81 4.39 -8.55
CA ARG A 131 34.37 4.60 -9.89
C ARG A 131 35.76 5.25 -9.87
N LYS A 132 36.12 5.95 -8.79
CA LYS A 132 37.40 6.67 -8.65
C LYS A 132 38.51 5.84 -7.99
N HIS A 133 38.18 4.73 -7.34
CA HIS A 133 39.10 3.97 -6.49
C HIS A 133 39.15 2.50 -6.89
N THR A 134 40.28 1.85 -6.61
CA THR A 134 40.38 0.39 -6.71
C THR A 134 39.61 -0.31 -5.58
N ALA A 135 39.26 -1.59 -5.76
CA ALA A 135 38.56 -2.37 -4.75
C ALA A 135 39.28 -2.37 -3.38
N THR A 136 40.61 -2.44 -3.40
CA THR A 136 41.43 -2.41 -2.19
C THR A 136 41.34 -1.06 -1.49
N GLU A 137 41.51 0.04 -2.22
CA GLU A 137 41.41 1.40 -1.67
C GLU A 137 40.01 1.68 -1.13
N TYR A 138 38.97 1.24 -1.85
CA TYR A 138 37.58 1.40 -1.43
C TYR A 138 37.30 0.67 -0.12
N GLN A 139 37.67 -0.60 -0.02
CA GLN A 139 37.47 -1.40 1.20
C GLN A 139 38.29 -0.86 2.38
N GLN A 140 39.52 -0.39 2.12
CA GLN A 140 40.35 0.23 3.14
C GLN A 140 39.73 1.52 3.64
N TYR A 141 39.25 2.39 2.74
CA TYR A 141 38.56 3.62 3.10
C TYR A 141 37.36 3.33 3.99
N LEU A 142 36.51 2.35 3.60
CA LEU A 142 35.38 1.93 4.41
C LEU A 142 35.81 1.45 5.80
N ALA A 143 36.91 0.72 5.94
CA ALA A 143 37.35 0.25 7.25
C ALA A 143 37.86 1.38 8.17
N GLU A 144 38.49 2.39 7.59
CA GLU A 144 39.19 3.45 8.35
C GLU A 144 38.30 4.66 8.70
N HIS A 145 37.24 4.92 7.95
CA HIS A 145 36.47 6.18 8.03
C HIS A 145 35.09 6.04 8.70
N GLN A 146 34.83 4.93 9.39
CA GLN A 146 33.58 4.75 10.15
C GLN A 146 33.67 5.38 11.52
N THR A 147 32.68 6.21 11.86
CA THR A 147 32.58 6.85 13.17
C THR A 147 31.29 6.43 13.86
N ASP A 148 31.34 6.22 15.17
CA ASP A 148 30.13 6.00 15.97
C ASP A 148 29.18 7.20 15.87
N PHE A 149 27.88 6.96 15.70
CA PHE A 149 26.93 8.05 15.45
C PHE A 149 26.83 9.05 16.60
N ILE A 150 26.75 8.60 17.86
CA ILE A 150 26.65 9.50 19.00
C ILE A 150 27.92 10.34 19.10
N GLN A 151 29.08 9.73 18.83
CA GLN A 151 30.35 10.45 18.79
C GLN A 151 30.41 11.48 17.66
N TYR A 152 29.89 11.13 16.48
CA TYR A 152 29.81 12.01 15.33
C TYR A 152 28.88 13.20 15.62
N LYS A 153 27.63 12.93 16.04
CA LYS A 153 26.62 13.92 16.40
C LYS A 153 27.13 14.89 17.45
N THR A 154 27.82 14.38 18.47
CA THR A 154 28.44 15.22 19.50
C THR A 154 29.53 16.13 18.93
N ALA A 155 30.43 15.60 18.10
CA ALA A 155 31.51 16.39 17.52
C ALA A 155 31.01 17.45 16.52
N HIS A 156 30.13 17.04 15.60
CA HIS A 156 29.59 17.90 14.54
C HIS A 156 28.78 19.06 15.13
N LEU A 157 27.84 18.78 16.03
CA LEU A 157 27.01 19.81 16.60
C LEU A 157 27.76 20.72 17.59
N MET A 158 28.81 20.22 18.27
CA MET A 158 29.69 21.09 19.06
C MET A 158 30.38 22.14 18.20
N GLN A 159 30.73 21.80 16.96
CA GLN A 159 31.33 22.75 16.02
C GLN A 159 30.34 23.83 15.59
N ALA A 160 29.07 23.48 15.41
CA ALA A 160 27.98 24.39 15.05
C ALA A 160 27.52 25.30 16.20
N ALA A 161 27.67 24.85 17.45
CA ALA A 161 27.28 25.57 18.66
C ALA A 161 28.39 26.46 19.25
N LYS A 162 29.57 26.55 18.61
CA LYS A 162 30.66 27.39 19.08
C LYS A 162 30.15 28.81 19.37
N ASP A 163 30.32 29.21 20.63
CA ASP A 163 30.00 30.53 21.19
C ASP A 163 28.51 30.90 21.34
N ASP A 164 27.58 29.95 21.20
CA ASP A 164 26.14 30.16 21.44
C ASP A 164 25.61 29.22 22.53
N THR A 165 25.35 29.77 23.71
CA THR A 165 24.84 29.04 24.88
C THR A 165 23.45 28.45 24.67
N THR A 166 22.62 29.09 23.85
CA THR A 166 21.26 28.61 23.55
C THR A 166 21.33 27.39 22.65
N ARG A 167 22.17 27.44 21.61
CA ARG A 167 22.42 26.30 20.72
C ARG A 167 23.07 25.13 21.45
N LEU A 168 23.97 25.41 22.40
CA LEU A 168 24.57 24.37 23.24
C LEU A 168 23.51 23.63 24.07
N GLY A 169 22.52 24.35 24.63
CA GLY A 169 21.39 23.72 25.33
C GLY A 169 20.56 22.82 24.42
N GLN A 170 20.20 23.32 23.22
CA GLN A 170 19.45 22.53 22.21
C GLN A 170 20.23 21.28 21.77
N LEU A 171 21.54 21.40 21.61
CA LEU A 171 22.45 20.29 21.32
C LEU A 171 22.38 19.20 22.39
N VAL A 172 22.54 19.58 23.66
CA VAL A 172 22.48 18.62 24.78
C VAL A 172 21.15 17.86 24.77
N HIS A 173 20.03 18.54 24.55
CA HIS A 173 18.73 17.89 24.43
C HIS A 173 18.63 16.95 23.23
N SER A 174 19.18 17.34 22.07
CA SER A 174 19.20 16.49 20.87
C SER A 174 20.04 15.22 21.04
N ILE A 175 21.23 15.32 21.67
CA ILE A 175 22.05 14.15 22.01
C ILE A 175 21.33 13.28 23.04
N ALA A 176 20.77 13.91 24.08
CA ALA A 176 20.04 13.20 25.12
C ALA A 176 18.83 12.43 24.57
N ALA A 177 18.14 12.97 23.56
CA ALA A 177 17.05 12.29 22.87
C ALA A 177 17.53 11.03 22.12
N SER A 178 18.62 11.11 21.36
CA SER A 178 19.20 9.94 20.68
C SER A 178 19.68 8.87 21.67
N ILE A 179 20.34 9.28 22.77
CA ILE A 179 20.75 8.33 23.83
C ILE A 179 19.51 7.72 24.51
N ALA A 180 18.47 8.51 24.77
CA ALA A 180 17.24 8.04 25.42
C ALA A 180 16.49 6.97 24.60
N ALA A 181 16.62 7.01 23.27
CA ALA A 181 16.02 6.03 22.37
C ALA A 181 16.63 4.62 22.53
N ILE A 182 17.91 4.52 22.90
CA ILE A 182 18.62 3.23 23.02
C ILE A 182 17.97 2.37 24.11
N PRO A 183 17.52 1.13 23.80
CA PRO A 183 16.87 0.25 24.77
C PRO A 183 17.78 -0.19 25.92
N ASP A 184 19.03 -0.56 25.61
CA ASP A 184 19.98 -1.09 26.59
C ASP A 184 20.51 0.00 27.54
N GLU A 185 20.42 -0.27 28.84
CA GLU A 185 20.79 0.69 29.88
C GLU A 185 22.29 0.92 29.98
N ILE A 186 23.09 -0.14 29.85
CA ILE A 186 24.54 -0.06 29.97
C ILE A 186 25.08 0.80 28.82
N THR A 187 24.60 0.56 27.60
CA THR A 187 24.95 1.31 26.40
C THR A 187 24.58 2.79 26.56
N ARG A 188 23.40 3.12 27.10
CA ARG A 188 23.05 4.51 27.43
C ARG A 188 24.03 5.16 28.41
N VAL A 189 24.43 4.46 29.46
CA VAL A 189 25.39 4.98 30.45
C VAL A 189 26.74 5.26 29.80
N LEU A 190 27.23 4.34 28.95
CA LEU A 190 28.50 4.51 28.25
C LEU A 190 28.47 5.71 27.29
N TYR A 191 27.40 5.86 26.50
CA TYR A 191 27.24 7.03 25.63
C TYR A 191 27.07 8.33 26.39
N THR A 192 26.34 8.31 27.52
CA THR A 192 26.17 9.49 28.39
C THR A 192 27.52 9.97 28.91
N ARG A 193 28.38 9.04 29.36
CA ARG A 193 29.74 9.35 29.81
C ARG A 193 30.60 9.91 28.68
N GLN A 194 30.55 9.30 27.49
CA GLN A 194 31.30 9.80 26.32
C GLN A 194 30.85 11.20 25.90
N ALA A 195 29.55 11.46 25.86
CA ALA A 195 28.99 12.77 25.54
C ALA A 195 29.44 13.82 26.57
N SER A 196 29.42 13.48 27.86
CA SER A 196 29.90 14.35 28.95
C SER A 196 31.35 14.77 28.76
N GLN A 197 32.23 13.83 28.41
CA GLN A 197 33.65 14.12 28.19
C GLN A 197 33.87 15.03 26.98
N LYS A 198 33.18 14.77 25.86
CA LYS A 198 33.30 15.61 24.65
C LYS A 198 32.74 17.00 24.87
N LEU A 199 31.56 17.12 25.46
CA LEU A 199 30.88 18.39 25.74
C LEU A 199 31.54 19.17 26.89
N GLN A 200 32.45 18.55 27.64
CA GLN A 200 33.06 19.13 28.84
C GLN A 200 32.02 19.57 29.88
N MET A 201 30.96 18.77 30.04
CA MET A 201 29.87 19.01 30.99
C MET A 201 29.83 17.92 32.05
N GLU A 202 29.30 18.24 33.24
CA GLU A 202 29.09 17.24 34.27
C GLU A 202 28.15 16.12 33.79
N GLU A 203 28.56 14.86 33.96
CA GLU A 203 27.81 13.67 33.52
C GLU A 203 26.37 13.69 34.03
N ARG A 204 26.16 14.13 35.27
CA ARG A 204 24.85 14.24 35.92
C ARG A 204 23.85 15.09 35.14
N LEU A 205 24.31 16.16 34.48
CA LEU A 205 23.43 17.04 33.70
C LEU A 205 22.88 16.31 32.46
N ILE A 206 23.74 15.55 31.78
CA ILE A 206 23.34 14.76 30.61
C ILE A 206 22.47 13.59 31.05
N THR A 207 22.81 12.91 32.16
CA THR A 207 21.97 11.86 32.74
C THR A 207 20.55 12.36 33.04
N ASN A 208 20.44 13.56 33.62
CA ASN A 208 19.14 14.17 33.92
C ASN A 208 18.35 14.47 32.64
N ALA A 209 19.00 15.03 31.62
CA ALA A 209 18.38 15.29 30.32
C ALA A 209 17.89 13.99 29.66
N VAL A 210 18.70 12.92 29.66
CA VAL A 210 18.30 11.61 29.12
C VAL A 210 17.09 11.04 29.87
N ASN A 211 17.09 11.11 31.20
CA ASN A 211 15.98 10.62 32.03
C ASN A 211 14.71 11.46 31.85
N GLU A 212 14.83 12.76 31.62
CA GLU A 212 13.72 13.63 31.26
C GLU A 212 13.11 13.23 29.90
N GLN A 213 13.95 13.05 28.88
CA GLN A 213 13.49 12.58 27.56
C GLN A 213 12.74 11.25 27.63
N ARG A 214 13.26 10.27 28.39
CA ARG A 214 12.57 8.99 28.58
C ARG A 214 11.21 9.13 29.27
N ARG A 215 11.10 10.03 30.25
CA ARG A 215 9.83 10.30 30.94
C ARG A 215 8.81 10.95 29.99
N GLN A 216 9.25 11.93 29.20
CA GLN A 216 8.40 12.58 28.19
C GLN A 216 7.84 11.57 27.19
N VAL A 217 8.69 10.72 26.60
CA VAL A 217 8.26 9.66 25.67
C VAL A 217 7.31 8.66 26.33
N ALA A 218 7.57 8.26 27.58
CA ALA A 218 6.69 7.34 28.31
C ALA A 218 5.31 7.96 28.61
N ASP A 219 5.27 9.22 29.02
CA ASP A 219 4.03 9.95 29.28
C ASP A 219 3.22 10.18 28.00
N GLU A 220 3.87 10.46 26.87
CA GLU A 220 3.23 10.58 25.55
C GLU A 220 2.60 9.26 25.12
N ARG A 221 3.34 8.16 25.20
CA ARG A 221 2.81 6.80 24.91
C ARG A 221 1.63 6.45 25.82
N ARG A 222 1.69 6.79 27.11
CA ARG A 222 0.57 6.56 28.04
C ARG A 222 -0.68 7.35 27.62
N LYS A 223 -0.53 8.65 27.31
CA LYS A 223 -1.64 9.51 26.86
C LYS A 223 -2.23 9.03 25.54
N GLU A 224 -1.42 8.53 24.62
CA GLU A 224 -1.87 8.01 23.34
C GLU A 224 -2.68 6.72 23.52
N ALA A 225 -2.17 5.76 24.31
CA ALA A 225 -2.89 4.54 24.66
C ALA A 225 -4.23 4.83 25.36
N GLU A 226 -4.27 5.81 26.29
CA GLU A 226 -5.52 6.26 26.93
C GLU A 226 -6.52 6.85 25.92
N ARG A 227 -6.04 7.62 24.93
CA ARG A 227 -6.89 8.18 23.86
C ARG A 227 -7.45 7.10 22.95
N GLU A 228 -6.63 6.11 22.58
CA GLU A 228 -7.05 4.97 21.75
C GLU A 228 -8.07 4.09 22.47
N ALA A 229 -7.82 3.74 23.73
CA ALA A 229 -8.77 2.99 24.56
C ALA A 229 -10.11 3.72 24.67
N ARG A 230 -10.08 5.06 24.84
CA ARG A 230 -11.30 5.87 24.88
C ARG A 230 -12.03 5.87 23.54
N ARG A 231 -11.33 5.95 22.41
CA ARG A 231 -11.93 5.87 21.06
C ARG A 231 -12.59 4.51 20.80
N GLY A 232 -11.95 3.41 21.18
CA GLY A 232 -12.51 2.07 21.06
C GLY A 232 -13.78 1.87 21.90
N ALA A 233 -13.81 2.41 23.12
CA ALA A 233 -14.98 2.35 23.99
C ALA A 233 -16.19 3.13 23.43
N TYR A 234 -15.96 4.27 22.76
CA TYR A 234 -17.03 5.01 22.08
C TYR A 234 -17.62 4.25 20.88
N GLN A 235 -16.80 3.51 20.12
CA GLN A 235 -17.27 2.72 18.98
C GLN A 235 -18.07 1.47 19.40
N GLN A 236 -17.71 0.83 20.52
CA GLN A 236 -18.50 -0.30 21.06
C GLN A 236 -19.80 0.13 21.75
N GLY A 237 -19.87 1.36 22.30
CA GLY A 237 -21.08 1.89 22.95
C GLY A 237 -22.25 2.22 22.01
N GLN A 238 -22.00 2.43 20.71
CA GLN A 238 -23.03 2.72 19.71
C GLN A 238 -23.70 1.47 19.13
N ALA A 239 -23.09 0.28 19.25
CA ALA A 239 -23.67 -0.98 18.77
C ALA A 239 -24.64 -1.65 19.78
N GLY A 240 -24.78 -1.11 21.00
CA GLY A 240 -25.59 -1.68 22.08
C GLY A 240 -26.81 -0.85 22.52
N GLY A 241 -27.20 0.17 21.76
CA GLY A 241 -28.25 1.13 22.14
C GLY A 241 -29.68 0.68 21.83
N GLY A 242 -30.16 -0.41 22.43
CA GLY A 242 -31.60 -0.64 22.58
C GLY A 242 -32.19 0.39 23.56
N ALA A 243 -33.26 1.08 23.13
CA ALA A 243 -33.87 2.22 23.81
C ALA A 243 -34.13 2.01 25.32
N PRO A 244 -33.88 3.03 26.18
CA PRO A 244 -34.33 2.99 27.55
C PRO A 244 -35.82 3.37 27.64
N ALA A 245 -36.63 2.45 28.17
CA ALA A 245 -38.05 2.67 28.46
C ALA A 245 -38.24 3.73 29.57
N GLN A 246 -39.27 4.57 29.37
CA GLN A 246 -39.71 5.67 30.23
C GLN A 246 -40.09 5.21 31.66
N ALA A 247 -39.79 6.06 32.64
CA ALA A 247 -40.26 5.94 34.02
C ALA A 247 -41.71 6.48 34.18
N PRO A 248 -42.50 5.99 35.17
CA PRO A 248 -43.92 6.26 35.27
C PRO A 248 -44.28 7.37 36.28
N HIS A 249 -45.36 8.11 35.98
CA HIS A 249 -46.17 8.81 36.98
C HIS A 249 -47.65 8.66 36.61
N GLY A 250 -48.48 8.22 37.56
CA GLY A 250 -49.94 8.25 37.43
C GLY A 250 -50.63 7.24 38.34
N ALA A 251 -51.32 7.75 39.34
CA ALA A 251 -51.97 7.00 40.41
C ALA A 251 -53.34 6.40 40.03
N THR A 252 -53.84 5.58 40.96
CA THR A 252 -55.23 5.23 41.28
C THR A 252 -55.91 4.01 40.63
N SER A 253 -56.16 3.05 41.53
CA SER A 253 -57.41 2.34 41.82
C SER A 253 -57.89 1.15 40.98
N ALA A 254 -58.20 0.09 41.76
CA ALA A 254 -59.34 -0.83 41.64
C ALA A 254 -59.08 -2.23 41.01
N THR A 255 -58.86 -3.17 41.93
CA THR A 255 -59.60 -4.45 42.15
C THR A 255 -59.67 -5.55 41.08
N ALA A 256 -59.39 -6.77 41.58
CA ALA A 256 -59.83 -8.11 41.15
C ALA A 256 -59.28 -8.57 39.79
N GLY A 257 -58.92 -9.83 39.54
CA GLY A 257 -58.88 -11.10 40.25
C GLY A 257 -58.28 -12.06 39.21
N ASP A 258 -57.31 -12.88 39.56
CA ASP A 258 -57.47 -14.31 39.81
C ASP A 258 -56.72 -15.11 38.74
N ALA A 259 -56.34 -16.31 39.15
CA ALA A 259 -55.50 -17.35 38.58
C ALA A 259 -55.44 -17.49 37.03
N THR A 260 -54.29 -17.93 36.50
CA THR A 260 -53.94 -19.36 36.30
C THR A 260 -52.77 -19.46 35.32
N GLN A 261 -51.85 -20.39 35.59
CA GLN A 261 -50.70 -20.78 34.79
C GLN A 261 -51.11 -21.94 33.82
N PRO A 262 -50.17 -22.63 33.16
CA PRO A 262 -49.71 -22.48 31.77
C PRO A 262 -50.19 -23.59 30.82
N GLN A 263 -49.86 -23.52 29.52
CA GLN A 263 -49.52 -24.72 28.73
C GLN A 263 -48.89 -24.41 27.36
N ALA A 264 -47.80 -25.13 27.05
CA ALA A 264 -47.37 -25.48 25.69
C ALA A 264 -48.24 -26.66 25.16
N PRO A 265 -48.21 -27.01 23.85
CA PRO A 265 -47.26 -28.07 23.45
C PRO A 265 -46.76 -28.08 21.98
N GLN A 266 -45.54 -28.63 21.83
CA GLN A 266 -45.02 -29.64 20.88
C GLN A 266 -45.46 -29.75 19.39
N GLN A 267 -44.41 -29.80 18.55
CA GLN A 267 -44.05 -30.80 17.51
C GLN A 267 -45.13 -31.47 16.64
N ALA A 268 -44.87 -31.51 15.32
CA ALA A 268 -44.90 -32.74 14.54
C ALA A 268 -44.17 -32.60 13.19
N ALA A 269 -43.51 -33.68 12.78
CA ALA A 269 -42.85 -33.89 11.50
C ALA A 269 -43.69 -34.85 10.62
N SER A 270 -43.60 -34.67 9.30
CA SER A 270 -43.89 -35.65 8.22
C SER A 270 -43.74 -34.89 6.89
N GLY A 271 -43.15 -35.35 5.79
CA GLY A 271 -42.89 -36.70 5.30
C GLY A 271 -43.42 -36.80 3.85
N SER A 272 -42.50 -36.97 2.88
CA SER A 272 -42.68 -37.49 1.50
C SER A 272 -43.64 -36.81 0.51
N THR A 273 -43.21 -36.63 -0.75
CA THR A 273 -43.63 -37.46 -1.93
C THR A 273 -42.94 -36.96 -3.22
N GLN A 274 -42.55 -37.92 -4.06
CA GLN A 274 -41.95 -37.79 -5.39
C GLN A 274 -42.94 -37.24 -6.44
N ALA A 275 -42.43 -36.60 -7.50
CA ALA A 275 -42.89 -36.86 -8.87
C ALA A 275 -41.88 -36.37 -9.91
N SER A 276 -41.56 -37.26 -10.84
CA SER A 276 -40.70 -37.10 -12.00
C SER A 276 -41.49 -36.57 -13.19
N SER A 277 -40.83 -35.84 -14.11
CA SER A 277 -41.20 -35.87 -15.52
C SER A 277 -40.03 -35.44 -16.41
N SER A 278 -39.55 -36.41 -17.16
CA SER A 278 -38.65 -36.38 -18.32
C SER A 278 -39.34 -35.82 -19.57
N ILE A 279 -38.59 -35.09 -20.40
CA ILE A 279 -38.88 -34.95 -21.84
C ILE A 279 -37.58 -35.15 -22.62
N THR A 280 -37.69 -35.94 -23.68
CA THR A 280 -36.60 -36.54 -24.48
C THR A 280 -36.54 -35.90 -25.87
N ALA A 281 -35.30 -35.68 -26.35
CA ALA A 281 -34.76 -35.79 -27.71
C ALA A 281 -35.36 -35.05 -28.92
N THR A 282 -34.50 -34.38 -29.71
CA THR A 282 -33.99 -34.83 -31.04
C THR A 282 -33.11 -33.72 -31.65
N GLY A 283 -31.82 -33.95 -31.93
CA GLY A 283 -31.28 -34.32 -33.25
C GLY A 283 -31.01 -33.07 -34.11
N THR A 284 -29.79 -32.69 -34.51
CA THR A 284 -29.07 -33.28 -35.67
C THR A 284 -27.73 -32.53 -35.84
N GLN A 285 -26.62 -33.25 -36.02
CA GLN A 285 -25.32 -32.73 -36.51
C GLN A 285 -25.29 -32.69 -38.05
N PRO A 286 -24.35 -31.96 -38.65
CA PRO A 286 -23.28 -32.71 -39.32
C PRO A 286 -21.87 -32.15 -39.06
N ALA A 287 -20.91 -33.08 -39.10
CA ALA A 287 -19.48 -32.91 -38.87
C ALA A 287 -18.73 -32.44 -40.12
N THR A 288 -17.61 -31.72 -39.92
CA THR A 288 -16.40 -31.86 -40.76
C THR A 288 -15.12 -31.53 -39.99
N HIS A 289 -14.28 -32.55 -39.86
CA HIS A 289 -12.81 -32.61 -39.88
C HIS A 289 -11.90 -31.74 -38.98
N LEU A 290 -11.08 -32.48 -38.22
CA LEU A 290 -9.89 -32.10 -37.42
C LEU A 290 -8.69 -31.64 -38.29
N PRO A 291 -7.68 -30.94 -37.72
CA PRO A 291 -6.61 -31.68 -37.04
C PRO A 291 -6.13 -31.09 -35.70
N ALA A 292 -5.52 -31.97 -34.91
CA ALA A 292 -4.84 -31.72 -33.64
C ALA A 292 -3.47 -31.03 -33.82
N ALA A 293 -3.08 -30.23 -32.84
CA ALA A 293 -1.73 -30.07 -32.24
C ALA A 293 -1.61 -28.68 -31.59
N GLY A 294 -0.98 -28.64 -30.42
CA GLY A 294 -1.01 -27.50 -29.50
C GLY A 294 -0.41 -26.19 -30.00
N ALA A 295 -0.86 -25.11 -29.38
CA ALA A 295 -0.10 -23.87 -29.21
C ALA A 295 -0.82 -23.01 -28.17
N SER A 296 -0.03 -22.50 -27.22
CA SER A 296 -0.29 -21.34 -26.37
C SER A 296 -1.16 -20.28 -27.07
N THR A 297 -2.26 -19.87 -26.44
CA THR A 297 -3.07 -18.73 -26.89
C THR A 297 -2.32 -17.41 -26.69
N PRO A 298 -2.03 -16.65 -27.76
CA PRO A 298 -1.43 -15.32 -27.69
C PRO A 298 -2.51 -14.27 -27.93
N TYR A 299 -3.07 -13.69 -26.87
CA TYR A 299 -3.92 -12.51 -26.98
C TYR A 299 -3.57 -11.51 -25.90
N ALA A 300 -2.43 -10.85 -26.07
CA ALA A 300 -2.17 -9.54 -25.50
C ALA A 300 -2.23 -8.54 -26.66
N SER A 301 -3.24 -7.68 -26.69
CA SER A 301 -3.21 -6.47 -27.50
C SER A 301 -1.96 -5.69 -27.13
N ALA A 302 -1.12 -5.38 -28.12
CA ALA A 302 0.15 -4.70 -27.94
C ALA A 302 -0.02 -3.38 -27.17
N GLY A 303 0.22 -3.40 -25.85
CA GLY A 303 0.17 -2.20 -24.99
C GLY A 303 -0.40 -2.39 -23.58
N THR A 304 -1.11 -3.49 -23.29
CA THR A 304 -1.73 -3.75 -21.97
C THR A 304 -0.81 -4.62 -21.10
N SER A 305 -0.54 -4.21 -19.86
CA SER A 305 0.32 -4.99 -18.95
C SER A 305 -0.39 -6.26 -18.42
N ILE A 306 0.38 -7.26 -17.98
CA ILE A 306 -0.18 -8.49 -17.37
C ILE A 306 -1.09 -8.15 -16.17
N ALA A 307 -0.69 -7.15 -15.37
CA ALA A 307 -1.49 -6.70 -14.22
C ALA A 307 -2.82 -6.08 -14.63
N GLU A 308 -2.84 -5.27 -15.70
CA GLU A 308 -4.07 -4.70 -16.29
C GLU A 308 -5.01 -5.80 -16.80
N SER A 309 -4.47 -6.78 -17.53
CA SER A 309 -5.25 -7.92 -18.01
C SER A 309 -5.82 -8.78 -16.88
N ASN A 310 -5.08 -8.93 -15.77
CA ASN A 310 -5.55 -9.64 -14.59
C ASN A 310 -6.71 -8.91 -13.89
N ARG A 311 -6.67 -7.56 -13.79
CA ARG A 311 -7.78 -6.79 -13.19
C ARG A 311 -9.07 -6.88 -13.98
N GLU A 312 -9.00 -6.80 -15.32
CA GLU A 312 -10.18 -7.00 -16.16
C GLU A 312 -10.72 -8.43 -16.06
N ARG A 313 -9.82 -9.43 -15.95
CA ARG A 313 -10.19 -10.83 -15.70
C ARG A 313 -10.91 -10.99 -14.36
N ASP A 314 -10.37 -10.41 -13.29
CA ASP A 314 -10.94 -10.47 -11.94
C ASP A 314 -12.30 -9.78 -11.87
N LEU A 315 -12.43 -8.60 -12.49
CA LEU A 315 -13.71 -7.91 -12.62
C LEU A 315 -14.72 -8.78 -13.37
N MET A 316 -14.34 -9.34 -14.52
CA MET A 316 -15.24 -10.18 -15.30
C MET A 316 -15.68 -11.43 -14.53
N ARG A 317 -14.76 -12.06 -13.78
CA ARG A 317 -15.08 -13.18 -12.90
C ARG A 317 -16.14 -12.83 -11.86
N LEU A 318 -16.02 -11.66 -11.22
CA LEU A 318 -17.01 -11.20 -10.23
C LEU A 318 -18.36 -10.92 -10.88
N LEU A 319 -18.37 -10.26 -12.05
CA LEU A 319 -19.61 -9.97 -12.78
C LEU A 319 -20.31 -11.25 -13.26
N LEU A 320 -19.56 -12.29 -13.64
CA LEU A 320 -20.16 -13.57 -14.00
C LEU A 320 -20.65 -14.36 -12.78
N GLY A 321 -20.02 -14.20 -11.62
CA GLY A 321 -20.39 -14.95 -10.41
C GLY A 321 -21.50 -14.32 -9.57
N ALA A 322 -21.60 -12.99 -9.56
CA ALA A 322 -22.54 -12.24 -8.72
C ALA A 322 -22.91 -10.87 -9.32
N GLY A 323 -22.92 -10.74 -10.64
CA GLY A 323 -23.09 -9.46 -11.32
C GLY A 323 -24.47 -8.81 -11.13
N GLU A 324 -25.50 -9.63 -10.89
CA GLU A 324 -26.87 -9.21 -10.63
C GLU A 324 -27.09 -8.63 -9.22
N ALA A 325 -26.13 -8.83 -8.30
CA ALA A 325 -26.23 -8.31 -6.94
C ALA A 325 -26.20 -6.78 -6.94
N VAL A 326 -27.08 -6.16 -6.16
CA VAL A 326 -27.14 -4.70 -5.98
C VAL A 326 -25.98 -4.26 -5.08
N ILE A 327 -25.12 -3.37 -5.58
CA ILE A 327 -23.89 -2.94 -4.89
C ILE A 327 -23.85 -1.44 -4.54
N CYS A 328 -24.80 -0.67 -5.06
CA CYS A 328 -24.87 0.78 -4.87
C CYS A 328 -26.31 1.27 -5.02
N GLU A 329 -26.70 2.29 -4.29
CA GLU A 329 -27.98 2.99 -4.46
C GLU A 329 -27.72 4.38 -5.06
N VAL A 330 -28.54 4.76 -6.03
CA VAL A 330 -28.50 6.08 -6.69
C VAL A 330 -29.90 6.69 -6.70
N GLU A 331 -29.98 7.99 -6.49
CA GLU A 331 -31.23 8.74 -6.63
C GLU A 331 -31.56 8.95 -8.12
N ASP A 332 -32.77 8.58 -8.53
CA ASP A 332 -33.28 8.86 -9.87
C ASP A 332 -33.66 10.35 -10.04
N GLU A 333 -34.00 10.75 -11.27
CA GLU A 333 -34.40 12.14 -11.59
C GLU A 333 -35.65 12.62 -10.83
N ASN A 334 -36.38 11.71 -10.18
CA ASN A 334 -37.56 11.99 -9.38
C ASN A 334 -37.29 11.96 -7.87
N GLY A 335 -36.03 11.71 -7.46
CA GLY A 335 -35.61 11.62 -6.06
C GLY A 335 -35.91 10.28 -5.39
N ASN A 336 -36.16 9.21 -6.14
CA ASN A 336 -36.32 7.86 -5.60
C ASN A 336 -34.98 7.12 -5.60
N GLU A 337 -34.70 6.38 -4.52
CA GLU A 337 -33.53 5.50 -4.43
C GLU A 337 -33.72 4.27 -5.34
N LYS A 338 -32.82 4.11 -6.31
CA LYS A 338 -32.73 2.93 -7.19
C LYS A 338 -31.43 2.19 -6.92
N GLY A 339 -31.53 0.91 -6.59
CA GLY A 339 -30.37 0.01 -6.52
C GLY A 339 -29.77 -0.27 -7.90
N LEU A 340 -28.45 -0.14 -8.02
CA LEU A 340 -27.64 -0.55 -9.16
C LEU A 340 -26.96 -1.88 -8.88
N SER A 341 -27.13 -2.83 -9.80
CA SER A 341 -26.36 -4.07 -9.80
C SER A 341 -24.86 -3.84 -10.09
N ALA A 342 -24.00 -4.80 -9.77
CA ALA A 342 -22.58 -4.74 -10.11
C ALA A 342 -22.33 -4.60 -11.61
N ILE A 343 -23.17 -5.24 -12.44
CA ILE A 343 -23.16 -5.11 -13.91
C ILE A 343 -23.49 -3.68 -14.34
N GLU A 344 -24.60 -3.12 -13.83
CA GLU A 344 -25.03 -1.76 -14.18
C GLU A 344 -24.02 -0.72 -13.70
N TYR A 345 -23.57 -0.82 -12.45
CA TYR A 345 -22.55 0.07 -11.89
C TYR A 345 -21.28 0.05 -12.74
N THR A 346 -20.77 -1.14 -13.08
CA THR A 346 -19.55 -1.26 -13.88
C THR A 346 -19.71 -0.62 -15.24
N CYS A 347 -20.81 -0.90 -15.94
CA CYS A 347 -21.09 -0.33 -17.25
C CYS A 347 -21.22 1.20 -17.19
N MET A 348 -22.05 1.72 -16.29
CA MET A 348 -22.29 3.15 -16.13
C MET A 348 -21.01 3.89 -15.75
N SER A 349 -20.29 3.36 -14.76
CA SER A 349 -19.04 3.93 -14.25
C SER A 349 -17.95 4.01 -15.34
N LEU A 350 -17.80 2.99 -16.18
CA LEU A 350 -16.84 3.03 -17.29
C LEU A 350 -17.29 3.96 -18.43
N GLN A 351 -18.59 3.98 -18.74
CA GLN A 351 -19.15 4.83 -19.79
C GLN A 351 -19.08 6.32 -19.46
N ASP A 352 -19.36 6.71 -18.21
CA ASP A 352 -19.28 8.10 -17.74
C ASP A 352 -17.90 8.71 -17.98
N ASP A 353 -16.85 7.88 -17.91
CA ASP A 353 -15.46 8.30 -18.12
C ASP A 353 -14.95 8.06 -19.56
N GLY A 354 -15.79 7.50 -20.43
CA GLY A 354 -15.46 7.15 -21.81
C GLY A 354 -14.39 6.05 -21.92
N ILE A 355 -14.40 5.09 -20.99
CA ILE A 355 -13.42 4.01 -20.89
C ILE A 355 -14.03 2.70 -21.39
N ALA A 356 -13.28 1.97 -22.21
CA ALA A 356 -13.64 0.64 -22.70
C ALA A 356 -12.67 -0.41 -22.14
N LEU A 357 -13.14 -1.63 -21.96
CA LEU A 357 -12.28 -2.75 -21.55
C LEU A 357 -11.28 -3.08 -22.67
N SER A 358 -10.07 -3.48 -22.28
CA SER A 358 -8.98 -3.81 -23.21
C SER A 358 -9.31 -5.06 -24.02
N SER A 359 -10.04 -6.01 -23.43
CA SER A 359 -10.54 -7.21 -24.12
C SER A 359 -11.88 -6.94 -24.82
N PRO A 360 -11.95 -7.05 -26.16
CA PRO A 360 -13.22 -6.91 -26.89
C PRO A 360 -14.26 -7.97 -26.49
N LEU A 361 -13.81 -9.12 -26.01
CA LEU A 361 -14.69 -10.19 -25.54
C LEU A 361 -15.34 -9.84 -24.20
N TYR A 362 -14.58 -9.23 -23.27
CA TYR A 362 -15.11 -8.74 -22.00
C TYR A 362 -16.12 -7.61 -22.21
N GLU A 363 -15.81 -6.69 -23.12
CA GLU A 363 -16.72 -5.60 -23.50
C GLU A 363 -18.06 -6.13 -24.04
N ARG A 364 -18.02 -7.14 -24.92
CA ARG A 364 -19.23 -7.80 -25.44
C ARG A 364 -20.04 -8.45 -24.31
N ILE A 365 -19.40 -9.17 -23.40
CA ILE A 365 -20.06 -9.84 -22.28
C ILE A 365 -20.72 -8.79 -21.36
N LEU A 366 -20.02 -7.72 -21.00
CA LEU A 366 -20.57 -6.65 -20.16
C LEU A 366 -21.81 -6.01 -20.82
N GLN A 367 -21.73 -5.67 -22.10
CA GLN A 367 -22.86 -5.07 -22.83
C GLN A 367 -24.06 -6.00 -22.93
N GLU A 368 -23.83 -7.30 -23.12
CA GLU A 368 -24.88 -8.30 -23.17
C GLU A 368 -25.49 -8.54 -21.78
N ALA A 369 -24.67 -8.55 -20.73
CA ALA A 369 -25.12 -8.68 -19.34
C ALA A 369 -26.07 -7.53 -18.96
N VAL A 370 -25.73 -6.29 -19.32
CA VAL A 370 -26.57 -5.10 -19.07
C VAL A 370 -27.93 -5.21 -19.76
N ARG A 371 -28.03 -5.84 -20.94
CA ARG A 371 -29.32 -6.01 -21.64
C ARG A 371 -30.25 -7.01 -20.95
N HIS A 372 -29.69 -7.97 -20.22
CA HIS A 372 -30.41 -9.08 -19.64
C HIS A 372 -30.52 -9.01 -18.10
N VAL A 373 -29.82 -8.08 -17.44
CA VAL A 373 -29.78 -7.96 -15.97
C VAL A 373 -31.16 -7.73 -15.33
N HIS A 374 -32.13 -7.23 -16.11
CA HIS A 374 -33.51 -7.03 -15.66
C HIS A 374 -34.49 -8.12 -16.09
N ASP A 375 -34.02 -9.15 -16.80
CA ASP A 375 -34.85 -10.28 -17.19
C ASP A 375 -35.20 -11.15 -15.97
N GLU A 376 -36.44 -11.61 -15.90
CA GLU A 376 -36.92 -12.39 -14.77
C GLU A 376 -36.15 -13.72 -14.63
N GLY A 377 -35.49 -13.92 -13.49
CA GLY A 377 -34.68 -15.11 -13.21
C GLY A 377 -33.31 -15.14 -13.90
N PHE A 378 -32.83 -14.01 -14.42
CA PHE A 378 -31.47 -13.89 -14.95
C PHE A 378 -30.41 -14.12 -13.86
N THR A 379 -29.41 -14.93 -14.19
CA THR A 379 -28.15 -15.00 -13.45
C THR A 379 -27.00 -15.03 -14.45
N ALA A 380 -25.99 -14.19 -14.24
CA ALA A 380 -24.90 -14.05 -15.21
C ALA A 380 -24.16 -15.39 -15.42
N GLU A 381 -23.91 -16.14 -14.34
CA GLU A 381 -23.23 -17.44 -14.37
C GLU A 381 -23.94 -18.41 -15.30
N ARG A 382 -25.26 -18.58 -15.13
CA ARG A 382 -26.05 -19.55 -15.89
C ARG A 382 -26.23 -19.12 -17.34
N PHE A 383 -26.51 -17.84 -17.55
CA PHE A 383 -26.75 -17.26 -18.87
C PHE A 383 -25.50 -17.42 -19.75
N PHE A 384 -24.34 -16.97 -19.27
CA PHE A 384 -23.11 -17.01 -20.06
C PHE A 384 -22.53 -18.42 -20.19
N ALA A 385 -22.73 -19.31 -19.22
CA ALA A 385 -22.33 -20.72 -19.36
C ALA A 385 -23.01 -21.42 -20.56
N HIS A 386 -24.25 -21.04 -20.90
CA HIS A 386 -25.02 -21.61 -22.01
C HIS A 386 -25.12 -20.69 -23.23
N HIS A 387 -24.23 -19.70 -23.32
CA HIS A 387 -24.25 -18.70 -24.37
C HIS A 387 -24.08 -19.33 -25.77
N PRO A 388 -24.82 -18.89 -26.81
CA PRO A 388 -24.74 -19.46 -28.16
C PRO A 388 -23.40 -19.24 -28.85
N ASP A 389 -22.65 -18.20 -28.46
CA ASP A 389 -21.26 -17.97 -28.89
C ASP A 389 -20.29 -18.88 -28.09
N PRO A 390 -19.61 -19.85 -28.72
CA PRO A 390 -18.73 -20.79 -28.03
C PRO A 390 -17.57 -20.12 -27.30
N LEU A 391 -17.10 -18.96 -27.79
CA LEU A 391 -16.00 -18.24 -27.15
C LEU A 391 -16.42 -17.63 -25.80
N ILE A 392 -17.66 -17.15 -25.72
CA ILE A 392 -18.22 -16.58 -24.49
C ILE A 392 -18.53 -17.69 -23.48
N SER A 393 -19.15 -18.78 -23.94
CA SER A 393 -19.47 -19.94 -23.08
C SER A 393 -18.20 -20.59 -22.50
N GLN A 394 -17.16 -20.78 -23.32
CA GLN A 394 -15.88 -21.30 -22.85
C GLN A 394 -15.21 -20.36 -21.84
N LEU A 395 -15.16 -19.06 -22.13
CA LEU A 395 -14.58 -18.08 -21.21
C LEU A 395 -15.33 -18.04 -19.88
N ALA A 396 -16.67 -18.08 -19.90
CA ALA A 396 -17.48 -18.11 -18.69
C ALA A 396 -17.22 -19.38 -17.87
N PHE A 397 -17.05 -20.53 -18.54
CA PHE A 397 -16.63 -21.76 -17.87
C PHE A 397 -15.24 -21.64 -17.24
N GLU A 398 -14.25 -21.12 -17.97
CA GLU A 398 -12.89 -20.94 -17.44
C GLU A 398 -12.86 -20.01 -16.22
N LEU A 399 -13.58 -18.89 -16.26
CA LEU A 399 -13.65 -17.94 -15.14
C LEU A 399 -14.45 -18.49 -13.95
N SER A 400 -15.42 -19.38 -14.16
CA SER A 400 -16.20 -20.00 -13.08
C SER A 400 -15.47 -21.14 -12.37
N VAL A 401 -14.51 -21.81 -13.04
CA VAL A 401 -13.66 -22.85 -12.44
C VAL A 401 -12.54 -22.26 -11.58
N ASP A 402 -12.03 -21.07 -11.93
CA ASP A 402 -11.05 -20.31 -11.15
C ASP A 402 -11.66 -19.66 -9.88
N LYS A 403 -12.26 -20.49 -9.02
CA LYS A 403 -12.62 -20.11 -7.65
C LYS A 403 -11.38 -20.17 -6.75
N GLU A 404 -10.40 -19.30 -7.01
CA GLU A 404 -9.42 -18.95 -5.98
C GLU A 404 -10.22 -18.42 -4.76
N PRO A 405 -10.00 -18.95 -3.55
CA PRO A 405 -10.71 -18.47 -2.38
C PRO A 405 -10.37 -17.00 -2.18
N LEU A 406 -11.40 -16.14 -2.22
CA LEU A 406 -11.31 -14.75 -1.81
C LEU A 406 -10.46 -14.69 -0.54
N SER A 407 -9.35 -13.94 -0.61
CA SER A 407 -8.35 -13.87 0.44
C SER A 407 -9.02 -13.72 1.82
N LYS A 408 -8.57 -14.51 2.78
CA LYS A 408 -9.00 -14.47 4.19
C LYS A 408 -8.51 -13.20 4.86
N ILE A 409 -8.99 -12.03 4.42
CA ILE A 409 -8.53 -10.74 4.93
C ILE A 409 -9.54 -10.09 5.88
N HIS A 410 -10.81 -10.49 5.91
CA HIS A 410 -11.77 -10.04 6.95
C HIS A 410 -12.59 -11.22 7.48
N PRO A 411 -12.52 -11.57 8.78
CA PRO A 411 -13.43 -12.54 9.38
C PRO A 411 -14.83 -11.97 9.70
N ASP A 412 -15.03 -10.64 9.65
CA ASP A 412 -16.23 -10.00 10.24
C ASP A 412 -17.05 -9.09 9.29
N THR A 413 -16.85 -9.15 7.97
CA THR A 413 -17.64 -8.35 6.99
C THR A 413 -18.58 -9.26 6.19
N PRO A 414 -19.89 -8.97 6.08
CA PRO A 414 -20.82 -9.72 5.24
C PRO A 414 -20.31 -9.89 3.82
N GLU A 415 -20.50 -11.07 3.21
CA GLU A 415 -20.01 -11.38 1.86
C GLU A 415 -20.50 -10.39 0.79
N GLU A 416 -21.70 -9.82 0.95
CA GLU A 416 -22.28 -8.77 0.09
C GLU A 416 -21.47 -7.47 0.13
N GLN A 417 -21.17 -6.94 1.33
CA GLN A 417 -20.33 -5.73 1.48
C GLN A 417 -18.90 -5.93 0.93
N ARG A 418 -18.41 -7.17 0.88
CA ARG A 418 -17.11 -7.48 0.25
C ARG A 418 -17.18 -7.42 -1.27
N LEU A 419 -18.32 -7.74 -1.88
CA LEU A 419 -18.51 -7.66 -3.33
C LEU A 419 -18.53 -6.20 -3.79
N ASP A 420 -19.28 -5.34 -3.10
CA ASP A 420 -19.43 -3.92 -3.41
C ASP A 420 -18.07 -3.21 -3.46
N ASP A 421 -17.31 -3.31 -2.36
CA ASP A 421 -16.00 -2.68 -2.23
C ASP A 421 -15.00 -3.23 -3.26
N THR A 422 -15.06 -4.53 -3.56
CA THR A 422 -14.14 -5.16 -4.52
C THR A 422 -14.45 -4.73 -5.96
N VAL A 423 -15.72 -4.71 -6.37
CA VAL A 423 -16.12 -4.27 -7.71
C VAL A 423 -15.78 -2.80 -7.91
N ILE A 424 -16.13 -1.92 -6.95
CA ILE A 424 -15.80 -0.50 -7.00
C ILE A 424 -14.29 -0.27 -7.11
N SER A 425 -13.50 -0.99 -6.30
CA SER A 425 -12.03 -0.88 -6.30
C SER A 425 -11.42 -1.34 -7.64
N LEU A 426 -11.90 -2.45 -8.20
CA LEU A 426 -11.42 -2.97 -9.49
C LEU A 426 -11.76 -2.03 -10.63
N VAL A 427 -12.99 -1.50 -10.68
CA VAL A 427 -13.41 -0.52 -11.68
C VAL A 427 -12.52 0.72 -11.61
N ASN A 428 -12.31 1.31 -10.43
CA ASN A 428 -11.45 2.48 -10.26
C ASN A 428 -9.98 2.20 -10.64
N SER A 429 -9.49 0.98 -10.38
CA SER A 429 -8.16 0.57 -10.79
C SER A 429 -8.03 0.46 -12.31
N ILE A 430 -9.02 -0.12 -13.00
CA ILE A 430 -9.07 -0.21 -14.47
C ILE A 430 -9.16 1.19 -15.09
N LYS A 431 -9.96 2.09 -14.50
CA LYS A 431 -10.02 3.49 -14.93
C LYS A 431 -8.67 4.17 -14.82
N LEU A 432 -8.00 4.01 -13.68
CA LEU A 432 -6.68 4.59 -13.43
C LEU A 432 -5.65 4.08 -14.46
N ASP A 433 -5.65 2.78 -14.76
CA ASP A 433 -4.77 2.20 -15.76
C ASP A 433 -5.02 2.80 -17.16
N CYS A 434 -6.29 2.94 -17.56
CA CYS A 434 -6.65 3.53 -18.84
C CYS A 434 -6.19 4.99 -18.96
N VAL A 435 -6.43 5.80 -17.93
CA VAL A 435 -6.03 7.21 -17.90
C VAL A 435 -4.50 7.35 -17.89
N GLN A 436 -3.78 6.48 -17.18
CA GLN A 436 -2.31 6.47 -17.20
C GLN A 436 -1.76 6.13 -18.59
N ARG A 437 -2.40 5.20 -19.32
CA ARG A 437 -2.03 4.87 -20.69
C ARG A 437 -2.27 6.05 -21.64
N GLU A 438 -3.41 6.74 -21.50
CA GLU A 438 -3.68 7.95 -22.27
C GLU A 438 -2.66 9.06 -21.97
N LEU A 439 -2.32 9.28 -20.69
CA LEU A 439 -1.30 10.27 -20.30
C LEU A 439 0.07 9.97 -20.92
N LYS A 440 0.46 8.69 -20.97
CA LYS A 440 1.69 8.26 -21.65
C LYS A 440 1.64 8.58 -23.15
N GLY A 441 0.50 8.31 -23.80
CA GLY A 441 0.29 8.66 -25.20
C GLY A 441 0.34 10.17 -25.47
N LEU A 442 -0.34 10.98 -24.65
CA LEU A 442 -0.32 12.43 -24.74
C LEU A 442 1.08 13.00 -24.53
N LEU A 443 1.83 12.47 -23.56
CA LEU A 443 3.22 12.88 -23.31
C LEU A 443 4.12 12.63 -24.52
N GLU A 444 3.96 11.49 -25.19
CA GLU A 444 4.74 11.16 -26.38
C GLU A 444 4.38 12.08 -27.56
N GLN A 445 3.09 12.40 -27.72
CA GLN A 445 2.64 13.41 -28.69
C GLN A 445 3.20 14.81 -28.38
N VAL A 446 3.29 15.20 -27.11
CA VAL A 446 3.88 16.48 -26.68
C VAL A 446 5.37 16.53 -27.02
N LYS A 447 6.10 15.42 -26.83
CA LYS A 447 7.53 15.33 -27.18
C LYS A 447 7.77 15.35 -28.69
N GLY A 448 6.89 14.71 -29.46
CA GLY A 448 6.99 14.64 -30.93
C GLY A 448 6.57 15.93 -31.63
N THR A 449 5.72 16.75 -31.00
CA THR A 449 5.28 18.04 -31.55
C THR A 449 6.36 19.09 -31.30
N THR A 450 7.27 19.28 -32.26
CA THR A 450 8.23 20.39 -32.23
C THR A 450 7.49 21.74 -32.25
N LEU A 451 8.00 22.74 -31.50
CA LEU A 451 7.44 24.10 -31.35
C LEU A 451 7.23 24.89 -32.68
N ALA A 452 7.58 24.33 -33.84
CA ALA A 452 7.65 25.03 -35.11
C ALA A 452 6.37 24.96 -35.97
N GLY A 453 5.46 24.00 -35.73
CA GLY A 453 4.34 23.74 -36.65
C GLY A 453 2.99 24.38 -36.30
N ASP A 454 2.53 24.23 -35.05
CA ASP A 454 1.19 24.70 -34.65
C ASP A 454 1.12 24.94 -33.12
N LYS A 455 1.18 26.22 -32.74
CA LYS A 455 1.11 26.65 -31.33
C LYS A 455 -0.27 26.38 -30.70
N GLU A 456 -1.32 26.27 -31.49
CA GLU A 456 -2.68 26.04 -31.00
C GLU A 456 -2.89 24.56 -30.69
N ALA A 457 -2.44 23.67 -31.57
CA ALA A 457 -2.44 22.22 -31.33
C ALA A 457 -1.63 21.85 -30.08
N TYR A 458 -0.44 22.43 -29.91
CA TYR A 458 0.40 22.22 -28.73
C TYR A 458 -0.29 22.65 -27.43
N ARG A 459 -0.96 23.82 -27.44
CA ARG A 459 -1.73 24.30 -26.28
C ARG A 459 -2.92 23.39 -25.94
N LYS A 460 -3.67 22.93 -26.94
CA LYS A 460 -4.78 21.98 -26.77
C LYS A 460 -4.29 20.65 -26.17
N LEU A 461 -3.14 20.17 -26.63
CA LEU A 461 -2.53 18.94 -26.13
C LEU A 461 -2.09 19.05 -24.67
N LEU A 462 -1.45 20.16 -24.28
CA LEU A 462 -1.09 20.44 -22.89
C LEU A 462 -2.32 20.61 -21.98
N ALA A 463 -3.37 21.26 -22.46
CA ALA A 463 -4.62 21.42 -21.71
C ALA A 463 -5.26 20.06 -21.42
N ARG A 464 -5.34 19.18 -22.43
CA ARG A 464 -5.85 17.81 -22.27
C ARG A 464 -4.98 16.97 -21.34
N PHE A 465 -3.65 17.09 -21.42
CA PHE A 465 -2.73 16.41 -20.50
C PHE A 465 -2.93 16.88 -19.05
N ALA A 466 -3.09 18.19 -18.82
CA ALA A 466 -3.33 18.73 -17.48
C ALA A 466 -4.67 18.26 -16.89
N GLU A 467 -5.73 18.26 -17.70
CA GLU A 467 -7.05 17.75 -17.33
C GLU A 467 -6.99 16.26 -16.95
N ARG A 468 -6.45 15.41 -17.83
CA ARG A 468 -6.31 13.98 -17.56
C ARG A 468 -5.37 13.69 -16.39
N SER A 469 -4.33 14.50 -16.19
CA SER A 469 -3.41 14.36 -15.04
C SER A 469 -4.08 14.70 -13.71
N LYS A 470 -4.97 15.69 -13.69
CA LYS A 470 -5.79 16.01 -12.52
C LYS A 470 -6.74 14.85 -12.21
N TYR A 471 -7.43 14.34 -13.21
CA TYR A 471 -8.35 13.22 -13.07
C TYR A 471 -7.65 11.94 -12.58
N ALA A 472 -6.47 11.62 -13.11
CA ALA A 472 -5.65 10.49 -12.63
C ALA A 472 -5.28 10.61 -11.14
N LYS A 473 -5.06 11.82 -10.62
CA LYS A 473 -4.77 12.05 -9.20
C LYS A 473 -6.00 11.84 -8.33
N GLU A 474 -7.19 12.22 -8.82
CA GLU A 474 -8.46 11.99 -8.13
C GLU A 474 -8.74 10.48 -8.03
N LEU A 475 -8.65 9.75 -9.15
CA LEU A 475 -8.78 8.29 -9.17
C LEU A 475 -7.73 7.59 -8.28
N ALA A 476 -6.46 8.02 -8.33
CA ALA A 476 -5.41 7.45 -7.48
C ALA A 476 -5.67 7.69 -5.99
N LYS A 477 -6.27 8.83 -5.64
CA LYS A 477 -6.68 9.12 -4.25
C LYS A 477 -7.81 8.19 -3.83
N GLU A 478 -8.80 7.94 -4.69
CA GLU A 478 -9.90 7.01 -4.42
C GLU A 478 -9.43 5.55 -4.31
N CYS A 479 -8.43 5.16 -5.11
CA CYS A 479 -7.77 3.86 -4.98
C CYS A 479 -6.91 3.75 -3.71
N GLY A 480 -6.35 4.87 -3.23
CA GLY A 480 -5.41 4.92 -2.09
C GLY A 480 -6.03 5.28 -0.73
N SER A 481 -7.20 5.94 -0.68
CA SER A 481 -7.87 6.38 0.55
C SER A 481 -8.67 5.28 1.24
N ARG A 482 -8.88 4.13 0.58
CA ARG A 482 -9.62 2.98 1.13
C ARG A 482 -8.75 1.76 1.47
N VAL A 483 -7.42 1.90 1.47
CA VAL A 483 -6.57 0.91 2.15
C VAL A 483 -6.55 1.23 3.63
N VAL A 484 -7.57 0.77 4.34
CA VAL A 484 -7.55 0.74 5.81
C VAL A 484 -6.54 -0.31 6.26
N ILE A 485 -5.68 0.18 7.14
CA ILE A 485 -4.76 -0.49 8.05
C ILE A 485 -5.14 -1.95 8.32
N GLY A 486 -4.22 -2.86 7.98
CA GLY A 486 -4.12 -4.23 8.46
C GLY A 486 -2.67 -4.64 8.50
#